data_AF-A0A928LHZ6-F1
#
_entry.id   AF-A0A928LHZ6-F1
#
_cell.length_a   1.000
_cell.length_b   1.000
_cell.length_c   1.000
_cell.angle_alpha   90.00
_cell.angle_beta   90.00
_cell.angle_gamma   90.00
#
_symmetry.space_group_name_H-M   'P 1'
#
loop_
_entity.id
_entity.type
_entity.pdbx_description
1 polymer ?
#
loop_
_entity_poly.entity_id
_entity_poly.type
_entity_poly.pdbx_seq_one_letter_code
_entity_poly.pdbx_strand_id
1 'polypeptide(L)'
;PYLSIDHLKMGLIRSDNTELTPMDDNELTEYLWPIVREMIKTAIENKQNLIVEGGYIPFDWQKDFNSEYLENIKYYCLVMSEEYIRNYFSDIKKYANVIENRLDDEWCTMESVLSENAQMLEFAKKYNVNYILIDDKYEINIEL
;
A
#
# COMPACT_ATOMS: atom_id res chain seq x y z
N PRO A 1 11.71 -11.51 3.44
CA PRO A 1 10.85 -11.19 4.61
C PRO A 1 9.86 -10.10 4.23
N TYR A 2 8.64 -10.11 4.76
CA TYR A 2 7.69 -9.02 4.53
C TYR A 2 7.02 -8.57 5.83
N LEU A 3 6.67 -7.30 5.88
CA LEU A 3 5.87 -6.67 6.92
C LEU A 3 4.56 -6.20 6.29
N SER A 4 3.44 -6.74 6.79
CA SER A 4 2.12 -6.25 6.46
C SER A 4 1.73 -5.12 7.40
N ILE A 5 1.50 -3.92 6.86
CA ILE A 5 1.06 -2.78 7.66
C ILE A 5 -0.37 -3.03 8.18
N ASP A 6 -1.20 -3.78 7.45
CA ASP A 6 -2.53 -4.18 7.93
C ASP A 6 -2.47 -5.11 9.14
N HIS A 7 -1.52 -6.05 9.18
CA HIS A 7 -1.31 -6.86 10.39
C HIS A 7 -0.79 -6.02 11.56
N LEU A 8 0.11 -5.05 11.31
CA LEU A 8 0.55 -4.12 12.34
C LEU A 8 -0.62 -3.29 12.90
N LYS A 9 -1.44 -2.72 12.02
CA LYS A 9 -2.70 -2.01 12.36
C LYS A 9 -3.57 -2.87 13.25
N MET A 10 -3.94 -4.05 12.78
CA MET A 10 -4.85 -4.93 13.52
C MET A 10 -4.23 -5.41 14.84
N GLY A 11 -2.91 -5.60 14.89
CA GLY A 11 -2.19 -5.92 16.12
C GLY A 11 -2.29 -4.80 17.16
N LEU A 12 -2.09 -3.53 16.76
CA LEU A 12 -2.18 -2.37 17.64
C LEU A 12 -3.60 -2.15 18.16
N ILE A 13 -4.61 -2.28 17.28
CA ILE A 13 -6.03 -2.16 17.65
C ILE A 13 -6.44 -3.27 18.63
N ARG A 14 -6.11 -4.54 18.32
CA ARG A 14 -6.54 -5.69 19.13
C ARG A 14 -5.78 -5.84 20.44
N SER A 15 -4.72 -5.08 20.64
CA SER A 15 -3.94 -5.06 21.88
C SER A 15 -4.17 -3.79 22.70
N ASP A 16 -5.17 -2.98 22.33
CA ASP A 16 -5.53 -1.73 23.01
C ASP A 16 -4.38 -0.71 23.09
N ASN A 17 -3.44 -0.74 22.12
CA ASN A 17 -2.35 0.24 22.02
C ASN A 17 -2.78 1.54 21.31
N THR A 18 -3.98 1.56 20.76
CA THR A 18 -4.62 2.72 20.14
C THR A 18 -6.13 2.64 20.35
N GLU A 19 -6.79 3.80 20.41
CA GLU A 19 -8.26 3.92 20.43
C GLU A 19 -8.85 3.97 19.00
N LEU A 20 -7.99 4.01 17.97
CA LEU A 20 -8.41 4.04 16.58
C LEU A 20 -9.09 2.73 16.15
N THR A 21 -10.05 2.86 15.25
CA THR A 21 -10.76 1.75 14.64
C THR A 21 -10.22 1.47 13.24
N PRO A 22 -10.53 0.30 12.64
CA PRO A 22 -10.14 0.00 11.28
C PRO A 22 -10.71 0.96 10.21
N MET A 23 -11.62 1.86 10.56
CA MET A 23 -12.28 2.80 9.65
C MET A 23 -11.63 4.21 9.67
N ASP A 24 -10.71 4.46 10.60
CA ASP A 24 -10.06 5.77 10.77
C ASP A 24 -8.81 5.89 9.89
N ASP A 25 -8.95 5.72 8.57
CA ASP A 25 -7.82 5.51 7.64
C ASP A 25 -6.79 6.66 7.63
N ASN A 26 -7.22 7.91 7.74
CA ASN A 26 -6.33 9.06 7.74
C ASN A 26 -5.50 9.10 9.04
N GLU A 27 -6.17 8.96 10.17
CA GLU A 27 -5.57 8.92 11.50
C GLU A 27 -4.64 7.70 11.65
N LEU A 28 -5.03 6.56 11.10
CA LEU A 28 -4.20 5.36 11.02
C LEU A 28 -2.95 5.59 10.18
N THR A 29 -3.03 6.31 9.06
CA THR A 29 -1.85 6.66 8.26
C THR A 29 -0.86 7.49 9.08
N GLU A 30 -1.34 8.52 9.78
CA GLU A 30 -0.50 9.37 10.63
C GLU A 30 0.10 8.61 11.82
N TYR A 31 -0.66 7.67 12.39
CA TYR A 31 -0.25 6.88 13.55
C TYR A 31 0.75 5.76 13.18
N LEU A 32 0.52 5.05 12.08
CA LEU A 32 1.31 3.88 11.66
C LEU A 32 2.62 4.28 10.99
N TRP A 33 2.63 5.35 10.20
CA TRP A 33 3.81 5.73 9.41
C TRP A 33 5.09 5.95 10.26
N PRO A 34 5.04 6.65 11.41
CA PRO A 34 6.20 6.79 12.28
C PRO A 34 6.76 5.45 12.79
N ILE A 35 5.93 4.44 12.98
CA ILE A 35 6.37 3.10 13.41
C ILE A 35 7.01 2.39 12.22
N VAL A 36 6.31 2.36 11.08
CA VAL A 36 6.76 1.68 9.85
C VAL A 36 8.08 2.26 9.36
N ARG A 37 8.25 3.58 9.34
CA ARG A 37 9.51 4.22 8.89
C ARG A 37 10.71 3.83 9.75
N GLU A 38 10.53 3.68 11.07
CA GLU A 38 11.62 3.28 11.97
C GLU A 38 11.94 1.78 11.82
N MET A 39 10.94 0.94 11.53
CA MET A 39 11.18 -0.45 11.15
C MET A 39 11.98 -0.57 9.85
N ILE A 40 11.69 0.27 8.85
CA ILE A 40 12.45 0.34 7.59
C ILE A 40 13.91 0.72 7.87
N LYS A 41 14.15 1.79 8.64
CA LYS A 41 15.52 2.21 9.03
C LYS A 41 16.26 1.08 9.73
N THR A 42 15.62 0.44 10.70
CA THR A 42 16.18 -0.68 11.46
C THR A 42 16.56 -1.84 10.53
N ALA A 43 15.74 -2.17 9.54
CA ALA A 43 16.06 -3.22 8.56
C ALA A 43 17.29 -2.86 7.72
N ILE A 44 17.38 -1.62 7.24
CA ILE A 44 18.53 -1.11 6.47
C ILE A 44 19.81 -1.15 7.30
N GLU A 45 19.78 -0.64 8.53
CA GLU A 45 20.93 -0.64 9.45
C GLU A 45 21.44 -2.06 9.75
N ASN A 46 20.52 -3.02 9.87
CA ASN A 46 20.85 -4.44 10.06
C ASN A 46 21.23 -5.16 8.76
N LYS A 47 21.27 -4.47 7.62
CA LYS A 47 21.55 -5.05 6.29
C LYS A 47 20.59 -6.18 5.93
N GLN A 48 19.32 -6.02 6.29
CA GLN A 48 18.26 -6.99 6.06
C GLN A 48 17.32 -6.51 4.95
N ASN A 49 17.01 -7.43 4.03
CA ASN A 49 15.97 -7.19 3.03
C ASN A 49 14.58 -7.34 3.67
N LEU A 50 13.74 -6.31 3.52
CA LEU A 50 12.36 -6.30 4.01
C LEU A 50 11.44 -5.69 2.95
N ILE A 51 10.39 -6.42 2.58
CA ILE A 51 9.26 -5.87 1.82
C ILE A 51 8.28 -5.28 2.83
N VAL A 52 7.89 -4.03 2.65
CA VAL A 52 6.82 -3.41 3.44
C VAL A 52 5.64 -3.19 2.52
N GLU A 53 4.48 -3.76 2.87
CA GLU A 53 3.27 -3.73 2.04
C GLU A 53 2.05 -3.24 2.85
N GLY A 54 1.16 -2.51 2.18
CA GLY A 54 -0.06 -1.94 2.74
C GLY A 54 -0.35 -0.52 2.26
N GLY A 55 -1.54 0.00 2.60
CA GLY A 55 -2.03 1.31 2.13
C GLY A 55 -1.59 2.53 2.95
N TYR A 56 -1.05 2.34 4.15
CA TYR A 56 -0.75 3.43 5.09
C TYR A 56 0.65 4.04 4.91
N ILE A 57 1.10 4.18 3.67
CA ILE A 57 2.38 4.82 3.30
C ILE A 57 2.09 6.19 2.69
N PRO A 58 2.53 7.31 3.31
CA PRO A 58 2.33 8.64 2.75
C PRO A 58 3.02 8.80 1.39
N PHE A 59 2.38 9.51 0.46
CA PHE A 59 2.97 9.79 -0.86
C PHE A 59 4.22 10.67 -0.80
N ASP A 60 4.43 11.42 0.30
CA ASP A 60 5.62 12.22 0.54
C ASP A 60 6.63 11.54 1.48
N TRP A 61 6.55 10.20 1.63
CA TRP A 61 7.40 9.39 2.52
C TRP A 61 8.90 9.70 2.42
N GLN A 62 9.38 10.07 1.24
CA GLN A 62 10.80 10.34 0.99
C GLN A 62 11.36 11.46 1.89
N LYS A 63 10.51 12.40 2.33
CA LYS A 63 10.92 13.50 3.22
C LYS A 63 11.39 13.03 4.60
N ASP A 64 11.00 11.82 5.00
CA ASP A 64 11.30 11.24 6.32
C ASP A 64 12.63 10.46 6.36
N PHE A 65 13.34 10.40 5.22
CA PHE A 65 14.60 9.68 5.07
C PHE A 65 15.70 10.61 4.53
N ASN A 66 16.93 10.41 5.01
CA ASN A 66 18.11 11.05 4.43
C ASN A 66 18.58 10.27 3.18
N SER A 67 19.56 10.82 2.45
CA SER A 67 20.08 10.21 1.22
C SER A 67 20.61 8.78 1.41
N GLU A 68 21.27 8.50 2.54
CA GLU A 68 21.84 7.18 2.84
C GLU A 68 20.76 6.09 2.95
N TYR A 69 19.61 6.40 3.55
CA TYR A 69 18.48 5.49 3.59
C TYR A 69 17.79 5.36 2.23
N LEU A 70 17.60 6.48 1.53
CA LEU A 70 16.89 6.51 0.25
C LEU A 70 17.54 5.61 -0.82
N GLU A 71 18.87 5.52 -0.83
CA GLU A 71 19.62 4.62 -1.72
C GLU A 71 19.29 3.13 -1.54
N ASN A 72 18.74 2.76 -0.37
CA ASN A 72 18.40 1.38 -0.01
C ASN A 72 16.90 1.08 -0.11
N ILE A 73 16.07 2.06 -0.52
CA ILE A 73 14.61 1.90 -0.58
C ILE A 73 14.14 1.94 -2.03
N LYS A 74 13.44 0.88 -2.45
CA LYS A 74 12.66 0.85 -3.69
C LYS A 74 11.18 0.91 -3.35
N TYR A 75 10.47 1.86 -3.94
CA TYR A 75 9.03 2.04 -3.76
C TYR A 75 8.30 1.77 -5.08
N TYR A 76 7.15 1.09 -4.99
CA TYR A 76 6.29 0.80 -6.14
C TYR A 76 4.82 0.90 -5.71
N CYS A 77 4.12 1.90 -6.24
CA CYS A 77 2.65 1.97 -6.15
C CYS A 77 2.05 1.20 -7.33
N LEU A 78 1.16 0.24 -7.08
CA LEU A 78 0.45 -0.48 -8.13
C LEU A 78 -0.86 0.23 -8.43
N VAL A 79 -1.10 0.57 -9.69
CA VAL A 79 -2.30 1.28 -10.12
C VAL A 79 -2.89 0.59 -11.34
N MET A 80 -4.17 0.23 -11.28
CA MET A 80 -4.90 -0.30 -12.43
C MET A 80 -5.50 0.85 -13.23
N SER A 81 -5.35 0.83 -14.56
CA SER A 81 -5.96 1.83 -15.43
C SER A 81 -7.49 1.68 -15.45
N GLU A 82 -8.18 2.75 -15.82
CA GLU A 82 -9.63 2.71 -16.00
C GLU A 82 -10.03 1.63 -17.03
N GLU A 83 -9.30 1.53 -18.14
CA GLU A 83 -9.57 0.55 -19.19
C GLU A 83 -9.37 -0.88 -18.66
N TYR A 84 -8.27 -1.13 -17.93
CA TYR A 84 -8.03 -2.41 -17.29
C TYR A 84 -9.16 -2.79 -16.34
N ILE A 85 -9.54 -1.89 -15.44
CA ILE A 85 -10.60 -2.14 -14.46
C ILE A 85 -11.90 -2.49 -15.17
N ARG A 86 -12.31 -1.71 -16.18
CA ARG A 86 -13.55 -1.96 -16.92
C ARG A 86 -13.56 -3.32 -17.62
N ASN A 87 -12.42 -3.73 -18.19
CA ASN A 87 -12.29 -4.99 -18.93
C ASN A 87 -12.20 -6.21 -18.01
N TYR A 88 -11.58 -6.07 -16.84
CA TYR A 88 -11.22 -7.19 -15.96
C TYR A 88 -11.87 -7.13 -14.57
N PHE A 89 -12.87 -6.27 -14.33
CA PHE A 89 -13.50 -6.12 -13.02
C PHE A 89 -14.02 -7.43 -12.42
N SER A 90 -14.57 -8.33 -13.26
CA SER A 90 -15.04 -9.63 -12.78
C SER A 90 -13.93 -10.49 -12.20
N ASP A 91 -12.72 -10.43 -12.77
CA ASP A 91 -11.54 -11.10 -12.25
C ASP A 91 -11.00 -10.40 -11.01
N ILE A 92 -10.94 -9.06 -11.02
CA ILE A 92 -10.55 -8.25 -9.84
C ILE A 92 -11.40 -8.65 -8.64
N LYS A 93 -12.73 -8.68 -8.79
CA LYS A 93 -13.65 -9.06 -7.73
C LYS A 93 -13.48 -10.51 -7.31
N LYS A 94 -13.37 -11.44 -8.27
CA LYS A 94 -13.16 -12.87 -8.01
C LYS A 94 -11.87 -13.13 -7.21
N TYR A 95 -10.82 -12.36 -7.46
CA TYR A 95 -9.51 -12.55 -6.83
C TYR A 95 -9.22 -11.59 -5.67
N ALA A 96 -10.16 -10.71 -5.30
CA ALA A 96 -10.01 -9.74 -4.22
C ALA A 96 -9.72 -10.38 -2.84
N ASN A 97 -9.99 -11.67 -2.68
CA ASN A 97 -9.91 -12.40 -1.42
C ASN A 97 -9.05 -13.68 -1.52
N VAL A 98 -8.03 -13.70 -2.40
CA VAL A 98 -7.17 -14.89 -2.59
C VAL A 98 -6.13 -15.04 -1.48
N ILE A 99 -5.58 -13.92 -1.01
CA ILE A 99 -4.47 -13.90 -0.05
C ILE A 99 -4.98 -13.79 1.40
N GLU A 100 -6.10 -13.12 1.60
CA GLU A 100 -6.77 -12.97 2.89
C GLU A 100 -8.18 -13.55 2.81
N ASN A 101 -8.80 -13.82 3.96
CA ASN A 101 -10.19 -14.29 4.04
C ASN A 101 -11.05 -13.21 4.71
N ARG A 102 -11.58 -12.29 3.89
CA ARG A 102 -12.55 -11.26 4.29
C ARG A 102 -13.95 -11.85 4.46
N LEU A 103 -14.72 -11.27 5.36
CA LEU A 103 -16.10 -11.68 5.67
C LEU A 103 -17.09 -11.29 4.56
N ASP A 104 -16.85 -10.16 3.90
CA ASP A 104 -17.62 -9.68 2.75
C ASP A 104 -16.70 -8.95 1.74
N ASP A 105 -17.19 -8.83 0.50
CA ASP A 105 -16.57 -8.11 -0.60
C ASP A 105 -17.52 -7.04 -1.18
N GLU A 106 -18.51 -6.58 -0.39
CA GLU A 106 -19.53 -5.63 -0.84
C GLU A 106 -18.93 -4.27 -1.21
N TRP A 107 -17.85 -3.90 -0.54
CA TRP A 107 -17.05 -2.70 -0.82
C TRP A 107 -16.42 -2.73 -2.22
N CYS A 108 -16.16 -3.91 -2.80
CA CYS A 108 -15.49 -4.07 -4.09
C CYS A 108 -16.50 -3.91 -5.22
N THR A 109 -16.77 -2.65 -5.57
CA THR A 109 -17.65 -2.22 -6.66
C THR A 109 -16.82 -1.62 -7.79
N MET A 110 -17.36 -1.61 -9.01
CA MET A 110 -16.69 -0.96 -10.15
C MET A 110 -16.41 0.51 -9.86
N GLU A 111 -17.35 1.20 -9.22
CA GLU A 111 -17.24 2.63 -8.89
C GLU A 111 -16.14 2.88 -7.85
N SER A 112 -16.10 2.11 -6.76
CA SER A 112 -15.06 2.25 -5.73
C SER A 112 -13.68 1.96 -6.29
N VAL A 113 -13.51 0.85 -7.01
CA VAL A 113 -12.21 0.47 -7.60
C VAL A 113 -11.72 1.52 -8.61
N LEU A 114 -12.61 2.05 -9.46
CA LEU A 114 -12.27 3.13 -10.39
C LEU A 114 -11.87 4.42 -9.65
N SER A 115 -12.67 4.82 -8.67
CA SER A 115 -12.44 6.05 -7.89
C SER A 115 -11.11 5.99 -7.13
N GLU A 116 -10.85 4.90 -6.43
CA GLU A 116 -9.63 4.70 -5.64
C GLU A 116 -8.39 4.66 -6.54
N ASN A 117 -8.40 3.91 -7.65
CA ASN A 117 -7.25 3.84 -8.54
C ASN A 117 -6.99 5.18 -9.26
N ALA A 118 -8.04 5.93 -9.63
CA ALA A 118 -7.88 7.26 -10.20
C ALA A 118 -7.22 8.22 -9.20
N GLN A 119 -7.65 8.19 -7.93
CA GLN A 119 -7.07 8.99 -6.86
C GLN A 119 -5.61 8.61 -6.59
N MET A 120 -5.29 7.31 -6.55
CA MET A 120 -3.92 6.83 -6.37
C MET A 120 -3.02 7.26 -7.54
N LEU A 121 -3.50 7.19 -8.78
CA LEU A 121 -2.76 7.65 -9.95
C LEU A 121 -2.47 9.16 -9.89
N GLU A 122 -3.47 9.95 -9.48
CA GLU A 122 -3.32 11.40 -9.33
C GLU A 122 -2.26 11.72 -8.27
N PHE A 123 -2.32 11.08 -7.10
CA PHE A 123 -1.33 11.30 -6.07
C PHE A 123 0.06 10.79 -6.47
N ALA A 124 0.16 9.63 -7.11
CA ALA A 124 1.43 9.11 -7.59
C ALA A 124 2.14 10.11 -8.51
N LYS A 125 1.39 10.69 -9.45
CA LYS A 125 1.88 11.74 -10.35
C LYS A 125 2.21 13.04 -9.61
N LYS A 126 1.33 13.49 -8.71
CA LYS A 126 1.49 14.75 -7.96
C LYS A 126 2.76 14.75 -7.10
N TYR A 127 3.06 13.63 -6.44
CA TYR A 127 4.21 13.47 -5.56
C TYR A 127 5.44 12.89 -6.29
N ASN A 128 5.33 12.61 -7.59
CA ASN A 128 6.38 12.03 -8.41
C ASN A 128 6.98 10.75 -7.80
N VAL A 129 6.13 9.92 -7.20
CA VAL A 129 6.55 8.60 -6.71
C VAL A 129 6.48 7.58 -7.82
N ASN A 130 7.30 6.55 -7.71
CA ASN A 130 7.31 5.47 -8.67
C ASN A 130 6.02 4.64 -8.59
N TYR A 131 5.38 4.42 -9.74
CA TYR A 131 4.17 3.61 -9.85
C TYR A 131 4.23 2.72 -11.10
N ILE A 132 3.54 1.59 -11.02
CA ILE A 132 3.36 0.64 -12.11
C ILE A 132 1.91 0.73 -12.54
N LEU A 133 1.68 1.18 -13.77
CA LEU A 133 0.36 1.22 -14.38
C LEU A 133 0.06 -0.13 -15.03
N ILE A 134 -1.00 -0.78 -14.57
CA ILE A 134 -1.52 -2.04 -15.10
C ILE A 134 -2.64 -1.68 -16.07
N ASP A 135 -2.42 -1.88 -17.38
CA ASP A 135 -3.28 -1.35 -18.43
C ASP A 135 -3.92 -2.42 -19.31
N ASP A 136 -3.12 -3.28 -19.95
CA ASP A 136 -3.62 -4.39 -20.79
C ASP A 136 -3.59 -5.74 -20.05
N LYS A 137 -2.48 -6.00 -19.34
CA LYS A 137 -2.25 -7.26 -18.64
C LYS A 137 -1.66 -7.01 -17.26
N TYR A 138 -1.99 -7.90 -16.34
CA TYR A 138 -1.35 -7.96 -15.03
C TYR A 138 0.07 -8.53 -15.15
N GLU A 139 0.99 -7.70 -15.61
CA GLU A 139 2.42 -8.01 -15.71
C GLU A 139 3.22 -6.99 -14.88
N ILE A 140 3.75 -7.43 -13.75
CA ILE A 140 4.54 -6.60 -12.84
C ILE A 140 6.02 -6.98 -13.00
N ASN A 141 6.78 -6.08 -13.63
CA ASN A 141 8.21 -6.22 -13.78
C ASN A 141 8.92 -5.25 -12.83
N ILE A 142 9.42 -5.78 -11.71
CA ILE A 142 10.22 -5.04 -10.73
C ILE A 142 11.61 -5.64 -10.60
N GLU A 143 12.62 -4.79 -10.56
CA GLU A 143 13.98 -5.20 -10.22
C GLU A 143 14.13 -5.17 -8.69
N LEU A 144 14.13 -6.33 -8.06
CA LEU A 144 14.34 -6.49 -6.61
C LEU A 144 15.83 -6.43 -6.25
#